data_AF-A0A6J4I3S3-F1
#
_entry.id   AF-A0A6J4I3S3-F1
#
_cell.length_a   1.000
_cell.length_b   1.000
_cell.length_c   1.000
_cell.angle_alpha   90.00
_cell.angle_beta   90.00
_cell.angle_gamma   90.00
#
_symmetry.space_group_name_H-M   'P 1'
#
loop_
_entity.id
_entity.type
_entity.pdbx_description
1 polymer ?
#
loop_
_entity_poly.entity_id
_entity_poly.type
_entity_poly.pdbx_seq_one_letter_code
_entity_poly.pdbx_strand_id
1 'polypeptide(L)' 'ADDNNQDIFVHQSGLVHEIRENDRVSFEVTEGKKGLNAVNVERI' A
#
# COMPACT_ATOMS: atom_id res chain seq x y z
N ALA A 1 -13.19 16.12 4.71
CA ALA A 1 -12.00 15.86 5.54
C ALA A 1 -11.44 14.56 5.04
N ASP A 2 -10.56 14.64 4.05
CA ASP A 2 -9.89 13.48 3.45
C ASP A 2 -8.79 13.04 4.43
N ASP A 3 -9.22 12.45 5.55
CA ASP A 3 -8.44 12.21 6.77
C ASP A 3 -7.51 10.99 6.68
N ASN A 4 -7.09 10.60 5.48
CA ASN A 4 -6.15 9.49 5.27
C ASN A 4 -5.01 9.85 4.32
N ASN A 5 -4.56 11.11 4.35
CA ASN A 5 -3.29 11.51 3.73
C ASN A 5 -2.11 11.05 4.61
N GLN A 6 -2.12 9.78 5.02
CA GLN A 6 -1.00 9.14 5.68
C GLN A 6 -0.08 8.64 4.55
N ASP A 7 1.18 9.07 4.57
CA ASP A 7 2.18 8.54 3.64
C ASP A 7 2.47 7.08 4.00
N ILE A 8 1.96 6.15 3.18
CA ILE A 8 2.16 4.71 3.37
C ILE A 8 3.23 4.24 2.39
N PHE A 9 4.22 3.55 2.92
CA PHE A 9 5.31 3.03 2.12
C PHE A 9 4.96 1.66 1.54
N VAL A 10 5.05 1.54 0.21
CA VAL A 10 4.98 0.26 -0.52
C VAL A 10 6.37 -0.13 -0.99
N HIS A 11 6.76 -1.37 -0.74
CA HIS A 11 7.94 -1.97 -1.36
C HIS A 11 7.50 -2.91 -2.49
N GLN A 12 8.26 -3.01 -3.58
CA GLN A 12 7.88 -3.85 -4.73
C GLN A 12 7.66 -5.32 -4.34
N SER A 13 8.31 -5.80 -3.27
CA SER A 13 8.14 -7.18 -2.78
C SER A 13 6.79 -7.44 -2.13
N GLY A 14 6.03 -6.39 -1.79
CA GLY A 14 4.68 -6.48 -1.23
C GLY A 14 3.58 -6.49 -2.29
N LEU A 15 3.94 -6.34 -3.57
CA LEU A 15 3.02 -6.46 -4.69
C LEU A 15 2.80 -7.94 -5.00
N VAL A 16 1.56 -8.40 -4.90
CA VAL A 16 1.21 -9.78 -5.29
C VAL A 16 1.30 -9.92 -6.81
N HIS A 17 0.90 -8.88 -7.55
CA HIS A 17 0.84 -8.82 -9.01
C HIS A 17 1.24 -7.43 -9.54
N GLU A 18 1.41 -7.31 -10.86
CA GLU A 18 1.61 -6.01 -11.53
C GLU A 18 0.37 -5.13 -11.33
N ILE A 19 0.55 -3.93 -10.79
CA ILE A 19 -0.47 -2.90 -10.65
C ILE A 19 -0.08 -1.68 -11.48
N ARG A 20 -1.07 -0.94 -11.98
CA ARG A 20 -0.85 0.25 -12.82
C ARG A 20 -1.34 1.51 -12.15
N GLU A 21 -0.87 2.64 -12.64
CA GLU A 21 -1.38 3.94 -12.22
C GLU A 21 -2.90 4.01 -12.47
N ASN A 22 -3.65 4.53 -11.49
CA ASN A 22 -5.11 4.57 -11.45
C ASN A 22 -5.82 3.24 -11.12
N ASP A 23 -5.10 2.14 -10.92
CA ASP A 23 -5.71 0.93 -10.38
C ASP A 23 -6.13 1.15 -8.92
N ARG A 24 -7.31 0.67 -8.59
CA ARG A 24 -7.74 0.59 -7.20
C ARG A 24 -7.12 -0.67 -6.61
N VAL A 25 -6.52 -0.52 -5.44
CA VAL A 25 -5.84 -1.62 -4.74
C VAL A 25 -6.34 -1.73 -3.31
N SER A 26 -6.31 -2.95 -2.79
CA SER A 26 -6.43 -3.24 -1.37
C SER A 26 -5.05 -3.61 -0.82
N PHE A 27 -4.77 -3.21 0.41
CA PHE A 27 -3.52 -3.49 1.10
C PHE A 27 -3.75 -3.50 2.60
N GLU A 28 -2.86 -4.18 3.32
CA GLU A 28 -2.85 -4.20 4.77
C GLU A 28 -1.78 -3.25 5.29
N VAL A 29 -2.12 -2.44 6.29
CA VAL A 29 -1.18 -1.50 6.91
C VAL A 29 -0.51 -2.15 8.10
N THR A 30 0.82 -2.10 8.13
CA THR A 30 1.66 -2.67 9.18
C THR A 30 2.67 -1.65 9.66
N GLU A 31 3.00 -1.68 10.95
CA GLU A 31 4.01 -0.77 11.50
C GLU A 31 5.41 -1.37 11.32
N GLY A 32 6.22 -0.76 10.46
CA GLY A 32 7.58 -1.17 10.18
C GLY A 32 8.63 -0.24 10.78
N LYS A 33 9.91 -0.61 10.63
CA LYS A 33 11.05 0.18 11.13
C LYS A 33 11.12 1.62 10.58
N LYS A 34 10.41 1.92 9.49
CA LYS A 34 10.41 3.22 8.80
C LYS A 34 9.04 3.92 8.82
N GLY A 35 8.07 3.40 9.56
CA GLY A 35 6.69 3.90 9.58
C GLY A 35 5.69 2.88 9.04
N LEU A 36 4.53 3.37 8.65
CA LEU A 36 3.42 2.56 8.12
C LEU A 36 3.80 1.99 6.74
N ASN A 37 3.82 0.67 6.65
CA ASN A 37 4.10 -0.09 5.44
C ASN A 37 2.82 -0.79 4.95
N ALA A 38 2.56 -0.71 3.65
CA ALA A 38 1.55 -1.49 2.99
C ALA A 38 2.12 -2.86 2.56
N VAL A 39 1.44 -3.93 2.96
CA VAL A 39 1.74 -5.33 2.58
C VAL A 39 0.53 -5.98 1.94
N ASN A 40 0.73 -7.10 1.25
CA ASN A 40 -0.32 -7.83 0.53
C ASN A 40 -1.10 -6.92 -0.42
N VAL A 41 -0.39 -6.12 -1.21
CA VAL A 41 -1.01 -5.16 -2.13
C VAL A 41 -1.56 -5.92 -3.34
N GLU A 42 -2.87 -5.87 -3.51
CA GLU A 42 -3.61 -6.55 -4.57
C GLU A 42 -4.60 -5.59 -5.23
N ARG A 43 -4.80 -5.76 -6.55
CA ARG A 43 -5.81 -4.99 -7.29
C ARG A 43 -7.21 -5.49 -6.95
N ILE A 44 -8.11 -4.56 -6.62
CA ILE A 44 -9.55 -4.83 -6.42
C ILE A 44 -10.34 -4.85 -7.73
#